data_AF-A0A6N7C6E1-F1
#
_entry.id   AF-A0A6N7C6E1-F1
#
_cell.length_a   1.000
_cell.length_b   1.000
_cell.length_c   1.000
_cell.angle_alpha   90.00
_cell.angle_beta   90.00
_cell.angle_gamma   90.00
#
_symmetry.space_group_name_H-M   'P 1'
#
loop_
_entity.id
_entity.type
_entity.pdbx_description
1 polymer ?
#
loop_
_entity_poly.entity_id
_entity_poly.type
_entity_poly.pdbx_seq_one_letter_code
_entity_poly.pdbx_strand_id
1 'polypeptide(L)'
;MSEQPIAPASDALSKAEKLEQLRRKMAAIPARSEGAEPAMPAVMLRSVDEPTPIVATAQTTLRTLPVPSPIAKLLPRGGLARGTVASVAGTSSVLVGLLASVTASGSHAAVIGMPDLSLLAAVEQGADLSKIALVPEPKDSAVEVAFSGGSQPVA
;
A
#
# COMPACT_ATOMS: atom_id res chain seq x y z
N MET A 1 -31.14 66.67 -13.85
CA MET A 1 -31.30 65.20 -13.93
C MET A 1 -29.92 64.61 -13.78
N SER A 2 -29.70 64.02 -12.60
CA SER A 2 -28.43 63.46 -12.13
C SER A 2 -28.23 62.07 -12.70
N GLU A 3 -27.01 61.74 -13.13
CA GLU A 3 -26.55 60.35 -12.99
C GLU A 3 -25.03 60.30 -12.82
N GLN A 4 -24.63 59.90 -11.61
CA GLN A 4 -23.29 59.45 -11.23
C GLN A 4 -23.14 57.95 -11.58
N PRO A 5 -21.91 57.41 -11.61
CA PRO A 5 -21.56 56.13 -12.21
C PRO A 5 -21.90 54.95 -11.30
N ILE A 6 -22.43 53.88 -11.89
CA ILE A 6 -22.61 52.58 -11.26
C ILE A 6 -21.54 51.60 -11.76
N ALA A 7 -20.51 51.41 -10.93
CA ALA A 7 -19.83 50.11 -10.89
C ALA A 7 -20.71 49.15 -10.09
N PRO A 8 -20.77 47.86 -10.50
CA PRO A 8 -20.70 46.84 -9.49
C PRO A 8 -19.76 45.68 -9.85
N ALA A 9 -19.06 45.25 -8.80
CA ALA A 9 -18.70 43.86 -8.50
C ALA A 9 -17.76 43.13 -9.49
N SER A 10 -16.46 43.26 -9.20
CA SER A 10 -15.41 42.31 -9.56
C SER A 10 -15.71 40.93 -8.94
N ASP A 11 -16.30 40.04 -9.72
CA ASP A 11 -16.47 38.63 -9.34
C ASP A 11 -16.07 37.70 -10.48
N ALA A 12 -14.76 37.54 -10.66
CA ALA A 12 -14.11 36.37 -11.24
C ALA A 12 -12.60 36.59 -11.18
N LEU A 13 -11.95 36.15 -10.09
CA LEU A 13 -10.50 35.98 -10.07
C LEU A 13 -10.07 35.25 -11.35
N SER A 14 -9.30 35.95 -12.18
CA SER A 14 -8.83 35.46 -13.46
C SER A 14 -8.00 34.19 -13.26
N LYS A 15 -7.95 33.32 -14.28
CA LYS A 15 -7.14 32.10 -14.23
C LYS A 15 -5.68 32.36 -13.82
N ALA A 16 -5.15 33.55 -14.19
CA ALA A 16 -3.81 33.98 -13.84
C ALA A 16 -3.63 34.19 -12.33
N GLU A 17 -4.59 34.82 -11.66
CA GLU A 17 -4.54 35.05 -10.22
C GLU A 17 -4.67 33.75 -9.43
N LYS A 18 -5.53 32.82 -9.89
CA LYS A 18 -5.64 31.48 -9.29
C LYS A 18 -4.34 30.68 -9.42
N LEU A 19 -3.66 30.80 -10.55
CA LEU A 19 -2.37 30.13 -10.77
C LEU A 19 -1.28 30.71 -9.87
N GLU A 20 -1.25 32.02 -9.67
CA GLU A 20 -0.30 32.69 -8.77
C GLU A 20 -0.58 32.34 -7.30
N GLN A 21 -1.85 32.28 -6.92
CA GLN A 21 -2.25 31.87 -5.58
C GLN A 21 -1.91 30.41 -5.30
N LEU A 22 -2.04 29.52 -6.30
CA LEU A 22 -1.61 28.12 -6.18
C LEU A 22 -0.08 28.02 -6.06
N ARG A 23 0.69 28.76 -6.86
CA ARG A 23 2.16 28.81 -6.75
C ARG A 23 2.63 29.28 -5.37
N ARG A 24 2.02 30.35 -4.84
CA ARG A 24 2.32 30.83 -3.47
C ARG A 24 2.02 29.78 -2.41
N LYS A 25 0.89 29.08 -2.53
CA LYS A 25 0.53 28.00 -1.60
C LYS A 25 1.48 26.81 -1.69
N MET A 26 1.88 26.40 -2.89
CA MET A 26 2.83 25.30 -3.08
C MET A 26 4.22 25.65 -2.54
N ALA A 27 4.67 26.90 -2.70
CA ALA A 27 5.96 27.36 -2.16
C ALA A 27 5.97 27.44 -0.62
N ALA A 28 4.81 27.64 0.01
CA ALA A 28 4.68 27.71 1.46
C ALA A 28 4.57 26.33 2.15
N ILE A 29 4.42 25.24 1.38
CA ILE A 29 4.46 23.89 1.94
C ILE A 29 5.93 23.53 2.13
N PRO A 30 6.45 23.43 3.36
CA PRO A 30 7.79 22.93 3.58
C PRO A 30 7.87 21.52 3.00
N ALA A 31 8.76 21.32 2.04
CA ALA A 31 9.14 19.99 1.61
C ALA A 31 9.63 19.25 2.86
N ARG A 32 8.95 18.16 3.24
CA ARG A 32 9.42 17.25 4.28
C ARG A 32 10.65 16.50 3.73
N SER A 33 11.76 17.21 3.70
CA SER A 33 13.10 16.69 3.51
C SER A 33 13.64 16.36 4.88
N GLU A 34 13.61 15.09 5.26
CA GLU A 34 14.56 14.57 6.23
C GLU A 34 15.47 13.55 5.53
N GLY A 35 16.61 14.04 5.05
CA GLY A 35 17.91 13.38 5.22
C GLY A 35 18.74 14.30 6.13
N ALA A 36 19.73 13.86 6.92
CA ALA A 36 20.41 12.59 7.07
C ALA A 36 21.28 12.63 8.36
N GLU A 37 21.70 11.45 8.85
CA GLU A 37 23.00 11.15 9.51
C GLU A 37 23.21 11.51 11.01
N PRO A 38 24.14 10.83 11.74
CA PRO A 38 23.86 9.76 12.69
C PRO A 38 24.06 10.18 14.16
N ALA A 39 23.16 9.75 15.05
CA ALA A 39 23.32 9.93 16.49
C ALA A 39 23.50 8.57 17.18
N MET A 40 24.75 8.22 17.47
CA MET A 40 25.03 7.32 18.59
C MET A 40 24.77 8.09 19.89
N PRO A 41 24.06 7.47 20.85
CA PRO A 41 24.59 7.50 22.20
C PRO A 41 24.58 6.12 22.85
N ALA A 42 25.75 5.78 23.38
CA ALA A 42 26.04 4.97 24.54
C ALA A 42 25.03 3.88 24.98
N VAL A 43 25.51 2.65 24.87
CA VAL A 43 25.09 1.48 25.66
C VAL A 43 24.96 1.85 27.14
N MET A 44 23.75 1.71 27.69
CA MET A 44 23.57 1.31 29.08
C MET A 44 22.85 -0.03 29.08
N LEU A 45 23.62 -1.08 29.40
CA LEU A 45 23.12 -2.43 29.65
C LEU A 45 22.14 -2.37 30.82
N ARG A 46 20.88 -2.71 30.56
CA ARG A 46 19.92 -3.11 31.59
C ARG A 46 19.80 -4.62 31.46
N SER A 47 20.51 -5.35 32.31
CA SER A 47 20.34 -6.79 32.45
C SER A 47 18.97 -7.04 33.09
N VAL A 48 18.07 -7.68 32.35
CA VAL A 48 16.92 -8.40 32.90
C VAL A 48 16.79 -9.69 32.10
N ASP A 49 17.10 -10.80 32.78
CA ASP A 49 16.73 -12.21 32.56
C ASP A 49 16.26 -12.70 31.16
N GLU A 50 16.99 -13.70 30.67
CA GLU A 50 16.76 -14.66 29.56
C GLU A 50 15.33 -15.28 29.45
N PRO A 51 14.97 -16.00 28.36
CA PRO A 51 15.10 -15.68 26.93
C PRO A 51 13.77 -16.02 26.22
N THR A 52 13.01 -15.04 25.75
CA THR A 52 12.08 -15.32 24.65
C THR A 52 12.82 -14.94 23.37
N PRO A 53 13.11 -15.88 22.46
CA PRO A 53 13.57 -15.48 21.16
C PRO A 53 12.43 -14.69 20.55
N ILE A 54 12.58 -13.36 20.53
CA ILE A 54 12.07 -12.57 19.42
C ILE A 54 12.75 -13.19 18.22
N VAL A 55 12.06 -14.16 17.65
CA VAL A 55 12.45 -14.76 16.40
C VAL A 55 12.39 -13.61 15.42
N ALA A 56 13.56 -13.01 15.21
CA ALA A 56 13.89 -12.25 14.04
C ALA A 56 13.83 -13.23 12.85
N THR A 57 12.62 -13.63 12.46
CA THR A 57 12.33 -14.19 11.15
C THR A 57 11.42 -13.17 10.46
N ALA A 58 11.78 -12.52 9.38
CA ALA A 58 12.78 -12.84 8.40
C ALA A 58 13.55 -11.58 8.04
N GLN A 59 14.85 -11.77 7.99
CA GLN A 59 15.81 -11.03 7.20
C GLN A 59 15.21 -10.15 6.11
N THR A 60 15.74 -8.92 6.03
CA THR A 60 15.64 -7.99 4.90
C THR A 60 16.37 -8.54 3.65
N THR A 61 16.25 -9.83 3.36
CA THR A 61 16.92 -10.52 2.26
C THR A 61 15.89 -10.79 1.17
N LEU A 62 15.94 -9.92 0.15
CA LEU A 62 15.14 -9.88 -1.07
C LEU A 62 13.68 -9.49 -0.83
N ARG A 63 13.38 -8.20 -1.11
CA ARG A 63 12.03 -7.63 -1.13
C ARG A 63 11.20 -8.17 -2.30
N THR A 64 11.11 -9.49 -2.44
CA THR A 64 10.41 -10.15 -3.54
C THR A 64 9.33 -11.07 -2.96
N LEU A 65 8.11 -10.91 -3.47
CA LEU A 65 6.96 -11.74 -3.18
C LEU A 65 7.05 -13.01 -4.04
N PRO A 66 6.81 -14.20 -3.45
CA PRO A 66 6.84 -15.45 -4.19
C PRO A 66 5.73 -15.51 -5.23
N VAL A 67 6.03 -16.15 -6.35
CA VAL A 67 5.12 -16.35 -7.47
C VAL A 67 5.17 -17.82 -7.91
N PRO A 68 4.15 -18.30 -8.64
CA PRO A 68 4.15 -19.64 -9.21
C PRO A 68 5.39 -19.89 -10.07
N SER A 69 5.94 -21.11 -10.02
CA SER A 69 7.16 -21.51 -10.75
C SER A 69 7.16 -21.17 -12.25
N PRO A 70 6.05 -21.30 -13.01
CA PRO A 70 6.02 -20.89 -14.41
C PRO A 70 6.23 -19.39 -14.61
N ILE A 71 5.72 -18.57 -13.70
CA ILE A 71 5.79 -17.10 -13.75
C ILE A 71 7.15 -16.61 -13.24
N ALA A 72 7.71 -17.28 -12.22
CA ALA A 72 9.03 -16.94 -11.68
C ALA A 72 10.10 -16.87 -12.78
N LYS A 73 10.06 -17.82 -13.72
CA LYS A 73 11.00 -17.90 -14.86
C LYS A 73 10.90 -16.73 -15.84
N LEU A 74 9.78 -16.02 -15.86
CA LEU A 74 9.53 -14.89 -16.75
C LEU A 74 9.91 -13.55 -16.10
N LEU A 75 10.10 -13.53 -14.77
CA LEU A 75 10.38 -12.30 -14.03
C LEU A 75 11.89 -12.11 -13.80
N PRO A 76 12.43 -10.88 -13.97
CA PRO A 76 13.87 -10.62 -13.82
C PRO A 76 14.46 -11.00 -12.46
N ARG A 77 13.64 -11.08 -11.41
CA ARG A 77 14.04 -11.39 -10.04
C ARG A 77 13.42 -12.67 -9.49
N GLY A 78 12.83 -13.51 -10.36
CA GLY A 78 12.17 -14.74 -9.92
C GLY A 78 10.86 -14.53 -9.14
N GLY A 79 10.38 -13.29 -9.01
CA GLY A 79 9.16 -12.95 -8.27
C GLY A 79 8.84 -11.45 -8.35
N LEU A 80 7.77 -11.03 -7.67
CA LEU A 80 7.28 -9.65 -7.71
C LEU A 80 7.96 -8.79 -6.65
N ALA A 81 8.51 -7.62 -7.01
CA ALA A 81 9.09 -6.73 -6.02
C ALA A 81 8.00 -6.19 -5.06
N ARG A 82 8.20 -6.32 -3.74
CA ARG A 82 7.30 -5.75 -2.73
C ARG A 82 7.22 -4.23 -2.89
N GLY A 83 6.03 -3.67 -2.66
CA GLY A 83 5.75 -2.26 -2.88
C GLY A 83 5.50 -1.87 -4.34
N THR A 84 5.40 -2.86 -5.23
CA THR A 84 5.05 -2.65 -6.65
C THR A 84 3.58 -2.96 -6.87
N VAL A 85 2.94 -2.23 -7.78
CA VAL A 85 1.61 -2.54 -8.30
C VAL A 85 1.78 -3.25 -9.64
N ALA A 86 1.12 -4.38 -9.82
CA ALA A 86 1.11 -5.14 -11.06
C ALA A 86 -0.33 -5.35 -11.54
N SER A 87 -0.55 -5.27 -12.85
CA SER A 87 -1.82 -5.60 -13.49
C SER A 87 -1.72 -6.96 -14.17
N VAL A 88 -2.72 -7.82 -13.96
CA VAL A 88 -2.85 -9.11 -14.66
C VAL A 88 -4.09 -9.03 -15.54
N ALA A 89 -3.95 -9.33 -16.82
CA ALA A 89 -5.04 -9.42 -17.78
C ALA A 89 -5.22 -10.86 -18.26
N GLY A 90 -6.44 -11.22 -18.66
CA GLY A 90 -6.78 -12.57 -19.12
C GLY A 90 -7.41 -13.42 -18.03
N THR A 91 -6.85 -14.60 -17.76
CA THR A 91 -7.47 -15.61 -16.90
C THR A 91 -7.19 -15.40 -15.41
N SER A 92 -8.22 -15.58 -14.58
CA SER A 92 -8.12 -15.48 -13.11
C SER A 92 -7.24 -16.56 -12.47
N SER A 93 -6.93 -17.65 -13.18
CA SER A 93 -6.04 -18.73 -12.71
C SER A 93 -4.65 -18.23 -12.29
N VAL A 94 -4.14 -17.18 -12.93
CA VAL A 94 -2.87 -16.55 -12.55
C VAL A 94 -2.95 -15.90 -11.18
N LEU A 95 -4.05 -15.20 -10.90
CA LEU A 95 -4.29 -14.55 -9.60
C LEU A 95 -4.45 -15.60 -8.50
N VAL A 96 -5.15 -16.71 -8.78
CA VAL A 96 -5.29 -17.84 -7.86
C VAL A 96 -3.92 -18.44 -7.51
N GLY A 97 -3.06 -18.68 -8.50
CA GLY A 97 -1.71 -19.20 -8.24
C GLY A 97 -0.81 -18.23 -7.47
N LEU A 98 -0.94 -16.92 -7.74
CA LEU A 98 -0.25 -15.89 -6.95
C LEU A 98 -0.73 -15.91 -5.50
N LEU A 99 -2.05 -15.96 -5.27
CA LEU A 99 -2.64 -16.03 -3.94
C LEU A 99 -2.13 -17.24 -3.15
N ALA A 100 -2.10 -18.42 -3.80
CA ALA A 100 -1.56 -19.64 -3.22
C ALA A 100 -0.07 -19.51 -2.87
N SER A 101 0.74 -19.02 -3.80
CA SER A 101 2.20 -18.86 -3.59
C SER A 101 2.52 -17.90 -2.43
N VAL A 102 1.77 -16.80 -2.32
CA VAL A 102 1.93 -15.79 -1.26
C VAL A 102 1.55 -16.37 0.10
N THR A 103 0.38 -16.99 0.18
CA THR A 103 -0.17 -17.48 1.45
C THR A 103 0.57 -18.72 1.96
N ALA A 104 0.99 -19.62 1.07
CA ALA A 104 1.85 -20.75 1.38
C ALA A 104 3.23 -20.34 1.92
N SER A 105 3.78 -19.22 1.44
CA SER A 105 5.03 -18.64 1.98
C SER A 105 4.89 -18.00 3.36
N GLY A 106 3.66 -17.97 3.89
CA GLY A 106 3.32 -17.38 5.17
C GLY A 106 2.97 -15.89 5.14
N SER A 107 2.90 -15.28 3.96
CA SER A 107 2.44 -13.90 3.80
C SER A 107 0.90 -13.82 3.76
N HIS A 108 0.35 -12.65 4.04
CA HIS A 108 -1.10 -12.42 3.99
C HIS A 108 -1.50 -11.81 2.65
N ALA A 109 -2.74 -12.09 2.23
CA ALA A 109 -3.30 -11.52 1.02
C ALA A 109 -4.74 -11.07 1.24
N ALA A 110 -5.14 -10.00 0.56
CA ALA A 110 -6.51 -9.50 0.54
C ALA A 110 -7.05 -9.53 -0.89
N VAL A 111 -8.27 -10.03 -1.05
CA VAL A 111 -9.00 -10.06 -2.31
C VAL A 111 -10.20 -9.13 -2.17
N ILE A 112 -10.24 -8.08 -2.97
CA ILE A 112 -11.23 -7.00 -2.86
C ILE A 112 -11.97 -6.86 -4.19
N GLY A 113 -13.30 -6.86 -4.17
CA GLY A 113 -14.13 -6.63 -5.35
C GLY A 113 -14.07 -7.74 -6.40
N MET A 114 -13.71 -8.97 -6.00
CA MET A 114 -13.60 -10.13 -6.89
C MET A 114 -14.49 -11.30 -6.41
N PRO A 115 -15.83 -11.19 -6.54
CA PRO A 115 -16.75 -12.22 -6.05
C PRO A 115 -16.61 -13.56 -6.79
N ASP A 116 -16.20 -13.53 -8.07
CA ASP A 116 -16.09 -14.74 -8.90
C ASP A 116 -14.73 -15.46 -8.77
N LEU A 117 -13.86 -15.03 -7.86
CA LEU A 117 -12.55 -15.66 -7.66
C LEU A 117 -12.71 -17.01 -6.92
N SER A 118 -12.29 -18.10 -7.55
CA SER A 118 -12.35 -19.44 -6.94
C SER A 118 -11.30 -19.62 -5.83
N LEU A 119 -11.75 -19.55 -4.57
CA LEU A 119 -10.92 -19.89 -3.41
C LEU A 119 -10.63 -21.39 -3.30
N LEU A 120 -11.54 -22.24 -3.80
CA LEU A 120 -11.31 -23.69 -3.86
C LEU A 120 -10.06 -24.01 -4.68
N ALA A 121 -9.96 -23.42 -5.88
CA ALA A 121 -8.78 -23.59 -6.74
C ALA A 121 -7.50 -23.04 -6.10
N ALA A 122 -7.60 -22.06 -5.19
CA ALA A 122 -6.45 -21.55 -4.44
C ALA A 122 -5.99 -22.60 -3.41
N VAL A 123 -6.91 -23.20 -2.67
CA VAL A 123 -6.61 -24.26 -1.68
C VAL A 123 -5.99 -25.49 -2.35
N GLU A 124 -6.51 -25.91 -3.50
CA GLU A 124 -5.92 -27.02 -4.27
C GLU A 124 -4.47 -26.73 -4.71
N GLN A 125 -4.13 -25.45 -4.90
CA GLN A 125 -2.76 -25.00 -5.19
C GLN A 125 -1.92 -24.77 -3.93
N GLY A 126 -2.44 -25.06 -2.75
CA GLY A 126 -1.73 -24.94 -1.47
C GLY A 126 -1.91 -23.59 -0.77
N ALA A 127 -2.93 -22.81 -1.12
CA ALA A 127 -3.24 -21.57 -0.41
C ALA A 127 -3.66 -21.82 1.04
N ASP A 128 -3.23 -20.93 1.93
CA ASP A 128 -3.66 -20.89 3.33
C ASP A 128 -4.83 -19.88 3.48
N LEU A 129 -6.05 -20.40 3.62
CA LEU A 129 -7.26 -19.58 3.78
C LEU A 129 -7.23 -18.73 5.05
N SER A 130 -6.54 -19.15 6.11
CA SER A 130 -6.43 -18.37 7.34
C SER A 130 -5.64 -17.07 7.14
N LYS A 131 -4.95 -16.93 6.01
CA LYS A 131 -4.15 -15.75 5.63
C LYS A 131 -4.78 -14.93 4.50
N ILE A 132 -6.01 -15.27 4.10
CA ILE A 132 -6.75 -14.59 3.04
C ILE A 132 -7.90 -13.80 3.64
N ALA A 133 -7.88 -12.48 3.45
CA ALA A 133 -9.02 -11.61 3.72
C ALA A 133 -9.84 -11.42 2.43
N LEU A 134 -11.13 -11.72 2.46
CA LEU A 134 -12.03 -11.53 1.32
C LEU A 134 -12.99 -10.36 1.59
N VAL A 135 -13.05 -9.42 0.64
CA VAL A 135 -14.00 -8.32 0.63
C VAL A 135 -14.73 -8.33 -0.72
N PRO A 136 -15.86 -9.06 -0.84
CA PRO A 136 -16.56 -9.22 -2.12
C PRO A 136 -17.12 -7.91 -2.66
N GLU A 137 -17.67 -7.08 -1.78
CA GLU A 137 -18.31 -5.80 -2.11
C GLU A 137 -17.68 -4.68 -1.28
N PRO A 138 -16.61 -4.04 -1.76
CA PRO A 138 -16.12 -2.82 -1.13
C PRO A 138 -17.19 -1.73 -1.30
N LYS A 139 -17.54 -1.05 -0.20
CA LYS A 139 -18.31 0.22 -0.25
C LYS A 139 -17.45 1.31 -0.93
N ASP A 140 -17.92 2.56 -0.96
CA ASP A 140 -17.36 3.75 -1.67
C ASP A 140 -15.84 3.98 -1.66
N SER A 141 -15.03 3.21 -0.92
CA SER A 141 -13.57 3.28 -0.92
C SER A 141 -12.90 1.88 -0.91
N ALA A 142 -12.79 1.22 -2.08
CA ALA A 142 -11.99 -0.02 -2.19
C ALA A 142 -10.52 0.16 -1.78
N VAL A 143 -9.97 1.37 -1.94
CA VAL A 143 -8.61 1.74 -1.53
C VAL A 143 -8.46 1.80 -0.01
N GLU A 144 -9.50 2.24 0.71
CA GLU A 144 -9.50 2.35 2.17
C GLU A 144 -9.45 0.95 2.82
N VAL A 145 -10.20 0.01 2.25
CA VAL A 145 -10.17 -1.41 2.65
C VAL A 145 -8.77 -2.01 2.48
N ALA A 146 -8.07 -1.69 1.39
CA ALA A 146 -6.73 -2.22 1.11
C ALA A 146 -5.65 -1.70 2.08
N PHE A 147 -5.86 -0.53 2.71
CA PHE A 147 -4.87 0.11 3.58
C PHE A 147 -5.15 -0.06 5.08
N SER A 148 -6.36 -0.48 5.47
CA SER A 148 -6.80 -0.61 6.88
C SER A 148 -6.14 -1.74 7.70
N GLY A 149 -5.21 -2.51 7.13
CA GLY A 149 -4.51 -3.60 7.84
C GLY A 149 -3.40 -3.08 8.76
N GLY A 150 -3.74 -2.37 9.84
CA GLY A 150 -2.72 -1.86 10.77
C GLY A 150 -3.22 -0.99 11.92
N SER A 151 -4.17 -1.45 12.74
CA SER A 151 -4.35 -0.99 14.14
C SER A 151 -5.62 -1.61 14.74
N GLN A 152 -5.48 -2.61 15.59
CA GLN A 152 -6.45 -2.89 16.65
C GLN A 152 -5.78 -2.46 17.97
N PRO A 153 -6.26 -1.41 18.66
CA PRO A 153 -5.93 -1.19 20.05
C PRO A 153 -6.76 -2.17 20.89
N VAL A 154 -6.07 -3.04 21.63
CA VAL A 154 -6.65 -3.81 22.72
C VAL A 154 -7.11 -2.84 23.82
N ALA A 155 -8.39 -2.90 24.16
CA ALA A 155 -8.94 -2.37 25.40
C ALA A 155 -9.53 -3.56 26.17
#